data_AF-A0A151R2Y1-F1
#
_entry.id   AF-A0A151R2Y1-F1
#
_cell.length_a   1.000
_cell.length_b   1.000
_cell.length_c   1.000
_cell.angle_alpha   90.00
_cell.angle_beta   90.00
_cell.angle_gamma   90.00
#
_symmetry.space_group_name_H-M   'P 1'
#
loop_
_entity.id
_entity.type
_entity.pdbx_description
1 polymer ?
#
loop_
_entity_poly.entity_id
_entity_poly.type
_entity_poly.pdbx_seq_one_letter_code
_entity_poly.pdbx_strand_id
1 'polypeptide(L)'
;MKSVTDRYNKVKEEHHHLMNPASEEKFWQTEAASLRQQLQYLQECHRQLMGEELSGLGIKELQNLENQLEMSLKGVRMKKDQILTNEIKELRQKGNLIHQENVELYRKMDQIQKENAELQKKVYEARSTNEENVASNPSYMVRNGYDLHAPISLQLSQPQPQYSEPSAKAMKLGYSLKLIIYQVYNCTFNFI
;
A
#
# COMPACT_ATOMS: atom_id res chain seq x y z
N MET A 1 -8.49 73.79 3.32
CA MET A 1 -8.76 72.32 3.21
C MET A 1 -8.11 71.65 4.40
N LYS A 2 -8.82 70.84 5.19
CA LYS A 2 -8.20 70.06 6.28
C LYS A 2 -7.26 69.02 5.68
N SER A 3 -6.08 68.82 6.28
CA SER A 3 -5.07 67.88 5.81
C SER A 3 -5.62 66.45 5.84
N VAL A 4 -5.11 65.56 4.98
CA VAL A 4 -5.42 64.12 5.02
C VAL A 4 -5.17 63.57 6.44
N THR A 5 -4.13 64.08 7.11
CA THR A 5 -3.78 63.74 8.50
C THR A 5 -4.85 64.17 9.49
N ASP A 6 -5.44 65.36 9.33
CA ASP A 6 -6.51 65.84 10.21
C ASP A 6 -7.80 65.05 10.03
N ARG A 7 -8.08 64.61 8.79
CA ARG A 7 -9.24 63.74 8.51
C ARG A 7 -9.05 62.35 9.10
N TYR A 8 -7.84 61.79 8.99
CA TYR A 8 -7.50 60.51 9.60
C TYR A 8 -7.58 60.58 11.12
N ASN A 9 -7.02 61.62 11.73
CA ASN A 9 -7.07 61.81 13.18
C ASN A 9 -8.51 61.98 13.66
N LYS A 10 -9.34 62.76 12.96
CA LYS A 10 -10.76 62.91 13.31
C LYS A 10 -11.53 61.59 13.23
N VAL A 11 -11.32 60.78 12.19
CA VAL A 11 -11.96 59.46 12.07
C VAL A 11 -11.47 58.49 13.13
N LYS A 12 -10.17 58.51 13.45
CA LYS A 12 -9.57 57.71 14.52
C LYS A 12 -10.15 58.10 15.89
N GLU A 13 -10.27 59.39 16.15
CA GLU A 13 -10.81 59.94 17.40
C GLU A 13 -12.31 59.66 17.52
N GLU A 14 -13.07 59.72 16.42
CA GLU A 14 -14.47 59.27 16.33
C GLU A 14 -14.60 57.75 16.54
N HIS A 15 -13.67 56.93 16.04
CA HIS A 15 -13.67 55.48 16.24
C HIS A 15 -13.34 55.09 17.69
N HIS A 16 -12.37 55.76 18.32
CA HIS A 16 -12.10 55.61 19.77
C HIS A 16 -13.20 56.20 20.65
N HIS A 17 -13.97 57.18 20.18
CA HIS A 17 -15.17 57.65 20.87
C HIS A 17 -16.36 56.70 20.72
N LEU A 18 -16.46 55.95 19.61
CA LEU A 18 -17.48 54.92 19.43
C LEU A 18 -17.24 53.69 20.34
N MET A 19 -15.98 53.41 20.71
CA MET A 19 -15.65 52.35 21.65
C MET A 19 -14.54 52.83 22.60
N ASN A 20 -14.94 53.11 23.84
CA ASN A 20 -14.02 53.42 24.94
C ASN A 20 -12.95 52.31 25.03
N PRO A 21 -11.64 52.63 25.10
CA PRO A 21 -10.57 51.62 25.20
C PRO A 21 -10.74 50.66 26.39
N ALA A 22 -11.37 51.11 27.48
CA ALA A 22 -11.74 50.22 28.60
C ALA A 22 -12.84 49.21 28.23
N SER A 23 -13.72 49.56 27.28
CA SER A 23 -14.73 48.64 26.73
C SER A 23 -14.11 47.63 25.77
N GLU A 24 -13.09 48.02 25.01
CA GLU A 24 -12.34 47.11 24.14
C GLU A 24 -11.55 46.07 24.95
N GLU A 25 -10.88 46.51 26.01
CA GLU A 25 -10.19 45.59 26.91
C GLU A 25 -11.16 44.60 27.58
N LYS A 26 -12.31 45.07 28.06
CA LYS A 26 -13.36 44.20 28.63
C LYS A 26 -13.94 43.22 27.60
N PHE A 27 -14.10 43.66 26.35
CA PHE A 27 -14.55 42.80 25.27
C PHE A 27 -13.56 41.65 25.04
N TRP A 28 -12.27 41.94 24.86
CA TRP A 28 -11.25 40.91 24.67
C TRP A 28 -11.06 40.00 25.89
N GLN A 29 -11.20 40.53 27.10
CA GLN A 29 -11.19 39.71 28.32
C GLN A 29 -12.37 38.72 28.34
N THR A 30 -13.56 39.18 27.94
CA THR A 30 -14.76 38.32 27.88
C THR A 30 -14.62 37.26 26.80
N GLU A 31 -14.11 37.63 25.63
CA GLU A 31 -13.86 36.70 24.53
C GLU A 31 -12.83 35.63 24.91
N ALA A 32 -11.72 36.05 25.54
CA ALA A 32 -10.71 35.13 26.04
C ALA A 32 -11.25 34.20 27.14
N ALA A 33 -12.17 34.67 27.98
CA ALA A 33 -12.83 33.82 28.97
C ALA A 33 -13.76 32.79 28.31
N SER A 34 -14.54 33.21 27.31
CA SER A 34 -15.41 32.32 26.52
C SER A 34 -14.62 31.21 25.83
N LEU A 35 -13.51 31.57 25.16
CA LEU A 35 -12.64 30.59 24.50
C LEU A 35 -12.00 29.60 25.48
N ARG A 36 -11.58 30.07 26.66
CA ARG A 36 -11.06 29.18 27.71
C ARG A 36 -12.13 28.18 28.19
N GLN A 37 -13.37 28.63 28.35
CA GLN A 37 -14.47 27.76 28.73
C GLN A 37 -14.76 26.70 27.66
N GLN A 38 -14.77 27.09 26.37
CA GLN A 38 -14.94 26.14 25.27
C GLN A 38 -13.82 25.10 25.21
N LEU A 39 -12.57 25.51 25.45
CA LEU A 39 -11.43 24.61 25.52
C LEU A 39 -11.58 23.61 26.67
N GLN A 40 -11.94 24.08 27.87
CA GLN A 40 -12.15 23.22 29.03
C GLN A 40 -13.26 22.20 28.78
N TYR A 41 -14.37 22.63 28.20
CA TYR A 41 -15.46 21.74 27.81
C TYR A 41 -15.00 20.68 26.81
N LEU A 42 -14.26 21.07 25.77
CA LEU A 42 -13.75 20.12 24.78
C LEU A 42 -12.79 19.10 25.40
N GLN A 43 -11.92 19.54 26.32
CA GLN A 43 -10.99 18.66 27.03
C GLN A 43 -11.73 17.65 27.93
N GLU A 44 -12.79 18.10 28.62
CA GLU A 44 -13.67 17.24 29.40
C GLU A 44 -14.35 16.19 28.51
N CYS A 45 -14.96 16.61 27.40
CA CYS A 45 -15.57 15.68 26.45
C CYS A 45 -14.56 14.66 25.91
N HIS A 46 -13.32 15.08 25.64
CA HIS A 46 -12.26 14.17 25.21
C HIS A 46 -11.92 13.12 26.28
N ARG A 47 -11.75 13.53 27.55
CA ARG A 47 -11.53 12.59 28.65
C ARG A 47 -12.68 11.60 28.79
N GLN A 48 -13.92 12.07 28.73
CA GLN A 48 -15.10 11.22 28.78
C GLN A 48 -15.14 10.22 27.62
N LEU A 49 -14.87 10.65 26.39
CA LEU A 49 -14.76 9.75 25.22
C LEU A 49 -13.64 8.71 25.36
N MET A 50 -12.60 9.00 26.15
CA MET A 50 -11.54 8.07 26.51
C MET A 50 -11.89 7.16 27.71
N GLY A 51 -13.07 7.34 28.31
CA GLY A 51 -13.52 6.58 29.48
C GLY A 51 -12.99 7.10 30.81
N GLU A 52 -12.47 8.31 30.85
CA GLU A 52 -11.92 8.97 32.04
C GLU A 52 -12.97 9.91 32.68
N GLU A 53 -12.86 10.15 34.00
CA GLU A 53 -13.68 11.12 34.75
C GLU A 53 -15.23 10.99 34.62
N LEU A 54 -15.71 9.76 34.41
CA LEU A 54 -17.14 9.48 34.15
C LEU A 54 -18.07 9.62 35.37
N SER A 55 -17.54 9.80 36.58
CA SER A 55 -18.33 9.83 37.82
C SER A 55 -19.35 10.98 37.90
N GLY A 56 -19.20 12.01 37.07
CA GLY A 56 -20.13 13.14 36.99
C GLY A 56 -21.32 12.91 36.05
N LEU A 57 -21.33 11.83 35.26
CA LEU A 57 -22.36 11.55 34.26
C LEU A 57 -23.48 10.68 34.85
N GLY A 58 -24.72 11.04 34.51
CA GLY A 58 -25.89 10.21 34.80
C GLY A 58 -25.97 8.99 33.86
N ILE A 59 -26.80 8.01 34.23
CA ILE A 59 -26.99 6.77 33.46
C ILE A 59 -27.35 7.04 31.99
N LYS A 60 -28.23 8.02 31.74
CA LYS A 60 -28.66 8.38 30.38
C LYS A 60 -27.51 8.97 29.55
N GLU A 61 -26.63 9.76 30.18
CA GLU A 61 -25.49 10.38 29.53
C GLU A 61 -24.41 9.34 29.21
N LEU A 62 -24.17 8.42 30.15
CA LEU A 62 -23.31 7.26 29.92
C LEU A 62 -23.80 6.38 28.78
N GLN A 63 -25.10 6.08 28.73
CA GLN A 63 -25.67 5.30 27.62
C GLN A 63 -25.49 6.02 26.27
N ASN A 64 -25.67 7.34 26.24
CA ASN A 64 -25.46 8.12 25.03
C ASN A 64 -24.00 8.10 24.58
N LEU A 65 -23.07 8.23 25.53
CA LEU A 65 -21.63 8.15 25.29
C LEU A 65 -21.23 6.78 24.72
N GLU A 66 -21.73 5.70 25.33
CA GLU A 66 -21.51 4.33 24.87
C GLU A 66 -22.02 4.14 23.44
N ASN A 67 -23.27 4.54 23.16
CA ASN A 67 -23.85 4.44 21.82
C ASN A 67 -23.04 5.24 20.79
N GLN A 68 -22.56 6.44 21.14
CA GLN A 68 -21.73 7.26 20.27
C GLN A 68 -20.40 6.58 19.93
N LEU A 69 -19.74 5.97 20.93
CA LEU A 69 -18.49 5.25 20.76
C LEU A 69 -18.70 3.98 19.92
N GLU A 70 -19.77 3.23 20.18
CA GLU A 70 -20.12 2.02 19.44
C GLU A 70 -20.36 2.33 17.96
N MET A 71 -21.19 3.34 17.66
CA MET A 71 -21.48 3.75 16.29
C MET A 71 -20.21 4.21 15.55
N SER A 72 -19.36 5.00 16.21
CA SER A 72 -18.11 5.49 15.64
C SER A 72 -17.13 4.35 15.37
N LEU A 73 -16.97 3.43 16.32
CA LEU A 73 -16.11 2.25 16.20
C LEU A 73 -16.58 1.34 15.06
N LYS A 74 -17.89 1.11 14.95
CA LYS A 74 -18.49 0.38 13.84
C LYS A 74 -18.17 1.06 12.51
N GLY A 75 -18.31 2.38 12.43
CA GLY A 75 -17.91 3.18 11.26
C GLY A 75 -16.46 2.96 10.84
N VAL A 76 -15.54 3.06 11.79
CA VAL A 76 -14.10 2.86 11.56
C VAL A 76 -13.82 1.43 11.07
N ARG A 77 -14.42 0.42 11.71
CA ARG A 77 -14.26 -0.99 11.32
C ARG A 77 -14.76 -1.23 9.89
N MET A 78 -15.97 -0.78 9.58
CA MET A 78 -16.53 -0.91 8.22
C MET A 78 -15.63 -0.26 7.17
N LYS A 79 -15.10 0.95 7.44
CA LYS A 79 -14.20 1.63 6.51
C LYS A 79 -12.90 0.86 6.32
N LYS A 80 -12.31 0.36 7.41
CA LYS A 80 -11.09 -0.45 7.36
C LYS A 80 -11.31 -1.73 6.54
N ASP A 81 -12.41 -2.43 6.79
CA ASP A 81 -12.73 -3.68 6.10
C ASP A 81 -12.97 -3.44 4.61
N GLN A 82 -13.65 -2.34 4.26
CA GLN A 82 -13.83 -1.93 2.86
C GLN A 82 -12.50 -1.66 2.16
N ILE A 83 -11.59 -0.91 2.80
CA ILE A 83 -10.26 -0.60 2.25
C ILE A 83 -9.47 -1.89 2.02
N LEU A 84 -9.35 -2.74 3.05
CA LEU A 84 -8.60 -3.98 2.97
C LEU A 84 -9.17 -4.94 1.91
N THR A 85 -10.50 -5.03 1.82
CA THR A 85 -11.16 -5.86 0.80
C THR A 85 -10.86 -5.36 -0.61
N ASN A 86 -10.88 -4.05 -0.81
CA ASN A 86 -10.53 -3.44 -2.10
C ASN A 86 -9.06 -3.73 -2.45
N GLU A 87 -8.14 -3.54 -1.50
CA GLU A 87 -6.71 -3.78 -1.72
C GLU A 87 -6.42 -5.25 -2.05
N ILE A 88 -7.05 -6.20 -1.34
CA ILE A 88 -6.96 -7.64 -1.66
C ILE A 88 -7.45 -7.91 -3.09
N LYS A 89 -8.54 -7.28 -3.51
CA LYS A 89 -9.11 -7.47 -4.86
C LYS A 89 -8.15 -6.93 -5.93
N GLU A 90 -7.61 -5.74 -5.73
CA GLU A 90 -6.64 -5.12 -6.65
C GLU A 90 -5.37 -5.96 -6.77
N LEU A 91 -4.81 -6.41 -5.64
CA LEU A 91 -3.62 -7.27 -5.62
C LEU A 91 -3.88 -8.61 -6.32
N ARG A 92 -5.06 -9.21 -6.13
CA ARG A 92 -5.45 -10.44 -6.83
C ARG A 92 -5.52 -10.22 -8.34
N GLN A 93 -6.12 -9.12 -8.79
CA GLN A 93 -6.20 -8.79 -10.22
C GLN A 93 -4.80 -8.60 -10.82
N LYS A 94 -3.94 -7.85 -10.15
CA LYS A 94 -2.55 -7.65 -10.58
C LYS A 94 -1.77 -8.97 -10.62
N GLY A 95 -1.93 -9.81 -9.61
CA GLY A 95 -1.32 -11.14 -9.58
C GLY A 95 -1.76 -12.02 -10.75
N ASN A 96 -3.05 -11.99 -11.09
CA ASN A 96 -3.58 -12.74 -12.23
C ASN A 96 -3.03 -12.23 -13.56
N LEU A 97 -2.93 -10.91 -13.75
CA LEU A 97 -2.37 -10.32 -14.97
C LEU A 97 -0.90 -10.72 -15.16
N ILE A 98 -0.08 -10.56 -14.12
CA ILE A 98 1.34 -10.95 -14.16
C ILE A 98 1.49 -12.45 -14.42
N HIS A 99 0.62 -13.28 -13.84
CA HIS A 99 0.63 -14.71 -14.10
C HIS A 99 0.33 -15.02 -15.58
N GLN A 100 -0.67 -14.36 -16.17
CA GLN A 100 -1.01 -14.52 -17.58
C GLN A 100 0.16 -14.09 -18.49
N GLU A 101 0.77 -12.93 -18.23
CA GLU A 101 1.94 -12.45 -18.97
C GLU A 101 3.12 -13.44 -18.88
N ASN A 102 3.39 -13.98 -17.69
CA ASN A 102 4.43 -14.97 -17.50
C ASN A 102 4.18 -16.25 -18.31
N VAL A 103 2.94 -16.76 -18.32
CA VAL A 103 2.56 -17.93 -19.13
C VAL A 103 2.79 -17.66 -20.62
N GLU A 104 2.43 -16.47 -21.11
CA GLU A 104 2.68 -16.08 -22.49
C GLU A 104 4.17 -15.98 -22.82
N LEU A 105 4.97 -15.44 -21.91
CA LEU A 105 6.42 -15.36 -22.07
C LEU A 105 7.08 -16.74 -22.11
N TYR A 106 6.67 -17.66 -21.24
CA TYR A 106 7.15 -19.06 -21.30
C TYR A 106 6.81 -19.71 -22.63
N ARG A 107 5.57 -19.54 -23.12
CA ARG A 107 5.18 -20.07 -24.44
C ARG A 107 6.03 -19.50 -25.57
N LYS A 108 6.33 -18.18 -25.54
CA LYS A 108 7.21 -17.54 -26.54
C LYS A 108 8.64 -18.06 -26.45
N MET A 109 9.15 -18.26 -25.23
CA MET A 109 10.49 -18.82 -25.01
C MET A 109 10.61 -20.23 -25.57
N ASP A 110 9.62 -21.09 -25.30
CA ASP A 110 9.57 -22.45 -25.84
C ASP A 110 9.54 -22.47 -27.37
N GLN A 111 8.80 -21.54 -27.98
CA GLN A 111 8.75 -21.40 -29.43
C GLN A 111 10.12 -21.01 -30.01
N ILE A 112 10.78 -20.01 -29.42
CA ILE A 112 12.13 -19.57 -29.84
C ILE A 112 13.15 -20.70 -29.68
N GLN A 113 13.07 -21.47 -28.59
CA GLN A 113 13.96 -22.61 -28.37
C GLN A 113 13.80 -23.68 -29.47
N LYS A 114 12.56 -23.99 -29.87
CA LYS A 114 12.29 -24.91 -30.98
C LYS A 114 12.84 -24.40 -32.30
N GLU A 115 12.55 -23.14 -32.65
CA GLU A 115 13.04 -22.51 -33.87
C GLU A 115 14.58 -22.47 -33.92
N ASN A 116 15.24 -22.15 -32.81
CA ASN A 116 16.70 -22.18 -32.70
C ASN A 116 17.28 -23.59 -32.89
N ALA A 117 16.64 -24.62 -32.33
CA ALA A 117 17.06 -26.00 -32.52
C ALA A 117 16.93 -26.45 -33.98
N GLU A 118 15.84 -26.06 -34.66
CA GLU A 118 15.65 -26.32 -36.10
C GLU A 118 16.70 -25.59 -36.96
N LEU A 119 17.01 -24.34 -36.63
CA LEU A 119 18.05 -23.58 -37.32
C LEU A 119 19.44 -24.21 -37.13
N GLN A 120 19.80 -24.62 -35.91
CA GLN A 120 21.05 -25.31 -35.65
C GLN A 120 21.18 -26.61 -36.45
N LYS A 121 20.09 -27.39 -36.54
CA LYS A 121 20.04 -28.59 -37.37
C LYS A 121 20.31 -28.28 -38.84
N LYS A 122 19.64 -27.27 -39.42
CA LYS A 122 19.84 -26.85 -40.82
C LYS A 122 21.27 -26.38 -41.10
N VAL A 123 21.88 -25.64 -40.16
CA VAL A 123 23.28 -25.20 -40.29
C VAL A 123 24.25 -26.37 -40.30
N TYR A 124 24.00 -27.40 -39.49
CA TYR A 124 24.83 -28.62 -39.48
C TYR A 124 24.68 -29.44 -40.77
N GLU A 125 23.44 -29.61 -41.27
CA GLU A 125 23.16 -30.31 -42.52
C GLU A 125 23.79 -29.61 -43.75
N ALA A 126 23.70 -28.28 -43.83
CA ALA A 126 24.31 -27.49 -44.90
C ALA A 126 25.85 -27.55 -44.91
N ARG A 127 26.49 -27.91 -43.79
CA ARG A 127 27.94 -28.06 -43.70
C ARG A 127 28.42 -29.42 -44.20
N SER A 128 27.61 -30.46 -44.04
CA SER A 128 27.91 -31.83 -44.48
C SER A 128 27.78 -32.04 -45.99
N THR A 129 26.98 -31.24 -46.69
CA THR A 129 26.83 -31.31 -48.17
C THR A 129 27.95 -30.62 -48.94
N ASN A 130 28.81 -29.86 -48.25
CA ASN A 130 29.89 -29.10 -48.88
C ASN A 130 31.24 -29.83 -48.82
N GLU A 131 31.29 -31.05 -48.26
CA GLU A 131 32.53 -31.85 -48.14
C GLU A 131 32.86 -32.68 -49.39
N GLU A 132 31.98 -32.75 -50.41
CA GLU A 132 32.28 -33.49 -51.66
C GLU A 132 32.92 -32.65 -52.78
N ASN A 133 33.19 -31.36 -52.57
CA ASN A 133 33.97 -30.56 -53.52
C ASN A 133 34.92 -29.63 -52.78
N VAL A 134 36.19 -30.06 -52.66
CA VAL A 134 37.41 -29.27 -52.96
C VAL A 134 38.61 -30.10 -52.50
N ALA A 135 39.16 -30.87 -53.45
CA ALA A 135 40.55 -31.26 -53.38
C ALA A 135 41.42 -30.03 -53.70
N SER A 136 42.48 -29.86 -52.89
CA SER A 136 43.65 -28.99 -53.14
C SER A 136 43.54 -27.50 -52.77
N ASN A 137 43.96 -27.14 -51.55
CA ASN A 137 45.21 -26.36 -51.34
C ASN A 137 45.48 -26.03 -49.85
N PRO A 138 46.76 -25.96 -49.41
CA PRO A 138 47.11 -25.85 -48.01
C PRO A 138 47.35 -24.40 -47.52
N SER A 139 46.94 -24.18 -46.27
CA SER A 139 47.61 -23.38 -45.23
C SER A 139 48.00 -21.91 -45.52
N TYR A 140 47.24 -20.98 -44.94
CA TYR A 140 47.84 -19.97 -44.07
C TYR A 140 47.18 -20.05 -42.68
N MET A 141 47.99 -20.33 -41.66
CA MET A 141 47.56 -20.30 -40.27
C MET A 141 47.42 -18.84 -39.83
N VAL A 142 46.21 -18.45 -39.41
CA VAL A 142 46.03 -17.47 -38.34
C VAL A 142 45.53 -18.25 -37.14
N ARG A 143 46.47 -18.59 -36.27
CA ARG A 143 46.24 -19.23 -34.97
C ARG A 143 45.61 -18.19 -34.03
N ASN A 144 44.28 -18.20 -33.92
CA ASN A 144 43.60 -17.68 -32.74
C ASN A 144 43.18 -18.88 -31.89
N GLY A 145 43.92 -19.08 -30.79
CA GLY A 145 43.72 -20.18 -29.87
C GLY A 145 42.51 -19.96 -28.98
N TYR A 146 41.46 -20.73 -29.21
CA TYR A 146 40.55 -21.21 -28.17
C TYR A 146 39.92 -22.51 -28.68
N ASP A 147 40.67 -23.58 -28.43
CA ASP A 147 40.15 -24.92 -28.31
C ASP A 147 39.31 -24.98 -27.03
N LEU A 148 37.99 -25.06 -27.16
CA LEU A 148 37.09 -25.60 -26.14
C LEU A 148 35.98 -26.37 -26.85
N HIS A 149 36.36 -27.50 -27.44
CA HIS A 149 35.43 -28.61 -27.60
C HIS A 149 35.20 -29.26 -26.22
N ALA A 150 34.30 -28.67 -25.46
CA ALA A 150 33.54 -29.39 -24.44
C ALA A 150 32.09 -28.97 -24.61
N PRO A 151 31.14 -29.90 -24.86
CA PRO A 151 29.74 -29.54 -24.76
C PRO A 151 29.52 -29.16 -23.30
N ILE A 152 29.28 -27.88 -23.04
CA ILE A 152 28.82 -27.44 -21.73
C ILE A 152 27.45 -28.08 -21.56
N SER A 153 27.47 -29.27 -20.98
CA SER A 153 26.30 -29.93 -20.44
C SER A 153 25.95 -29.12 -19.20
N LEU A 154 25.33 -27.96 -19.40
CA LEU A 154 24.52 -27.36 -18.36
C LEU A 154 23.41 -28.37 -18.14
N GLN A 155 23.64 -29.28 -17.18
CA GLN A 155 22.57 -30.04 -16.57
C GLN A 155 21.64 -29.01 -15.95
N LEU A 156 20.71 -28.51 -16.77
CA LEU A 156 19.49 -27.91 -16.30
C LEU A 156 18.83 -29.03 -15.52
N SER A 157 18.70 -28.82 -14.21
CA SER A 157 17.82 -29.62 -13.37
C SER A 157 16.53 -29.81 -14.16
N GLN A 158 16.24 -31.05 -14.56
CA GLN A 158 14.91 -31.38 -15.06
C GLN A 158 13.89 -30.84 -14.05
N PRO A 159 12.69 -30.43 -14.48
CA PRO A 159 11.62 -30.22 -13.53
C PRO A 159 11.35 -31.61 -12.94
N GLN A 160 11.99 -31.90 -11.80
CA GLN A 160 11.43 -32.86 -10.88
C GLN A 160 9.98 -32.41 -10.70
N PRO A 161 9.00 -33.32 -10.78
CA PRO A 161 7.68 -33.03 -10.26
C PRO A 161 7.85 -32.90 -8.74
N GLN A 162 8.40 -31.78 -8.29
CA GLN A 162 8.11 -31.28 -6.97
C GLN A 162 6.64 -30.90 -7.01
N TYR A 163 5.81 -31.92 -6.79
CA TYR A 163 4.80 -31.80 -5.74
C TYR A 163 5.53 -31.18 -4.56
N SER A 164 5.55 -29.86 -4.54
CA SER A 164 5.99 -29.11 -3.38
C SER A 164 4.90 -29.41 -2.37
N GLU A 165 5.18 -30.44 -1.58
CA GLU A 165 4.65 -30.62 -0.25
C GLU A 165 4.44 -29.22 0.34
N PRO A 166 3.20 -28.84 0.70
CA PRO A 166 2.89 -27.45 0.98
C PRO A 166 3.83 -27.00 2.09
N SER A 167 4.76 -26.10 1.74
CA SER A 167 5.79 -25.61 2.65
C SER A 167 5.15 -25.37 4.00
N ALA A 168 5.67 -26.01 5.06
CA ALA A 168 5.09 -25.92 6.40
C ALA A 168 4.91 -24.44 6.84
N LYS A 169 5.68 -23.50 6.26
CA LYS A 169 5.50 -22.06 6.42
C LYS A 169 4.25 -21.48 5.72
N ALA A 170 3.89 -21.96 4.53
CA ALA A 170 2.67 -21.57 3.82
C ALA A 170 1.41 -22.14 4.51
N MET A 171 1.47 -23.39 4.99
CA MET A 171 0.42 -23.94 5.84
C MET A 171 0.27 -23.14 7.13
N LYS A 172 1.38 -22.71 7.75
CA LYS A 172 1.34 -21.90 8.97
C LYS A 172 0.59 -20.58 8.79
N LEU A 173 0.73 -19.89 7.65
CA LEU A 173 -0.08 -18.70 7.35
C LEU A 173 -1.57 -19.03 7.18
N GLY A 174 -1.89 -20.13 6.51
CA GLY A 174 -3.28 -20.58 6.37
C GLY A 174 -3.94 -20.94 7.72
N TYR A 175 -3.20 -21.61 8.61
CA TYR A 175 -3.64 -21.91 9.97
C TYR A 175 -3.72 -20.65 10.83
N SER A 176 -2.80 -19.70 10.69
CA SER A 176 -2.87 -18.40 11.37
C SER A 176 -4.06 -17.57 10.90
N LEU A 177 -4.36 -17.53 9.59
CA LEU A 177 -5.55 -16.84 9.08
C LEU A 177 -6.83 -17.52 9.58
N LYS A 178 -6.91 -18.86 9.56
CA LYS A 178 -8.08 -19.58 10.10
C LYS A 178 -8.24 -19.36 11.60
N LEU A 179 -7.15 -19.34 12.37
CA LEU A 179 -7.17 -19.07 13.81
C LEU A 179 -7.61 -17.64 14.11
N ILE A 180 -7.12 -16.64 13.34
CA ILE A 180 -7.53 -15.24 13.46
C ILE A 180 -9.02 -15.09 13.10
N ILE A 181 -9.49 -15.73 12.03
CA ILE A 181 -10.91 -15.72 11.65
C ILE A 181 -11.77 -16.36 12.76
N TYR A 182 -11.35 -17.50 13.31
CA TYR A 182 -12.09 -18.19 14.38
C TYR A 182 -12.08 -17.40 15.71
N GLN A 183 -10.98 -16.72 16.04
CA GLN A 183 -10.88 -15.82 17.20
C GLN A 183 -11.75 -14.58 17.01
N VAL A 184 -11.75 -13.97 15.83
CA VAL A 184 -12.63 -12.83 15.51
C VAL A 184 -14.10 -13.25 15.61
N TYR A 185 -14.46 -14.42 15.10
CA TYR A 185 -15.83 -14.95 15.14
C TYR A 185 -16.28 -15.30 16.57
N ASN A 186 -15.41 -15.87 17.41
CA ASN A 186 -15.73 -16.16 18.82
C ASN A 186 -15.80 -14.90 19.69
N CYS A 187 -14.96 -13.88 19.42
CA CYS A 187 -15.05 -12.59 20.11
C CYS A 187 -16.29 -11.79 19.71
N THR A 188 -16.85 -12.00 18.52
CA THR A 188 -18.13 -11.39 18.12
C THR A 188 -19.35 -12.10 18.69
N PHE A 189 -19.21 -13.35 19.14
CA PHE A 189 -20.33 -14.17 19.65
C PHE A 189 -20.35 -14.33 21.18
N ASN A 190 -19.27 -14.00 21.90
CA ASN A 190 -19.24 -14.03 23.38
C ASN A 190 -19.62 -12.70 24.06
N PHE A 191 -20.11 -11.71 23.30
CA PHE A 191 -20.52 -10.40 23.82
C PHE A 191 -22.00 -10.06 23.53
N ILE A 192 -22.81 -11.09 23.26
CA ILE A 192 -24.28 -11.07 23.34
C ILE A 192 -24.66 -12.00 24.49
#